data_AF-A0A5E4NQP2-F1
#
_entry.id   AF-A0A5E4NQP2-F1
#
_cell.length_a   1.000
_cell.length_b   1.000
_cell.length_c   1.000
_cell.angle_alpha   90.00
_cell.angle_beta   90.00
_cell.angle_gamma   90.00
#
_symmetry.space_group_name_H-M   'P 1'
#
loop_
_entity.id
_entity.type
_entity.pdbx_description
1 polymer ?
#
loop_
_entity_poly.entity_id
_entity_poly.type
_entity_poly.pdbx_seq_one_letter_code
_entity_poly.pdbx_strand_id
1 'polypeptide(L)'
;MTSKIIPKNSSQLMQQKQFFKIGDIMWAKIGKYPFWPCILCFDPYSNKFIKEYRENNNTLLQLHVRFLNDYGRRSWVKNIYIFSEEQNVLSKYPQYLSYFQKKNALFKNWTSAIEEAQKLLKLNQEKRMTIFEKTYTRTTNSRKHIGSNGSKPQNMSVDSCINSKSTKTYPLKSSLMNKYDLSDSIEKPKVTSTLTDSLKSMETKLKKRKIADIQAHNNYISMEPSKFLPIKFNNPCGNVKIKDIGDDVFNPCNCNPNQSDPCGPNSGCLNRLLMFECDPELCPAGDKCNNQQFKKQLCPTVTPFLTKNRGWGLKTLDIIKKESFIIEYVGDLLDGEEFNKRMNILIKKRNENHYFFHINNSRIIDAGSKGNFSRFMNHSCEPNCESYKWIVNGETRVGFFALHDIAAGSELVFNYNFQNVKGVTKIPCQCGAAKCSKFIGV
;
A
#
# COMPACT_ATOMS: atom_id res chain seq x y z
N MET A 1 14.09 -37.66 -1.41
CA MET A 1 13.94 -36.21 -1.62
C MET A 1 12.51 -35.92 -2.08
N THR A 2 11.66 -35.33 -1.25
CA THR A 2 10.26 -35.08 -1.61
C THR A 2 10.14 -33.74 -2.35
N SER A 3 10.01 -33.79 -3.67
CA SER A 3 9.70 -32.65 -4.52
C SER A 3 8.30 -32.13 -4.23
N LYS A 4 8.16 -31.18 -3.30
CA LYS A 4 6.87 -30.53 -3.01
C LYS A 4 6.71 -29.27 -3.85
N ILE A 5 6.30 -29.46 -5.11
CA ILE A 5 5.66 -28.41 -5.91
C ILE A 5 4.34 -28.05 -5.20
N ILE A 6 3.96 -26.76 -5.13
CA ILE A 6 2.62 -26.36 -4.67
C ILE A 6 1.59 -27.13 -5.52
N PRO A 7 0.85 -28.11 -4.95
CA PRO A 7 -0.13 -28.85 -5.72
C PRO A 7 -1.25 -27.89 -6.12
N LYS A 8 -1.58 -27.86 -7.41
CA LYS A 8 -2.68 -27.06 -7.98
C LYS A 8 -4.08 -27.62 -7.61
N ASN A 9 -4.27 -28.14 -6.41
CA ASN A 9 -5.55 -28.68 -5.96
C ASN A 9 -6.16 -27.79 -4.86
N SER A 10 -7.38 -27.34 -5.13
CA SER A 10 -8.18 -26.42 -4.30
C SER A 10 -8.59 -27.00 -2.94
N SER A 11 -8.59 -28.33 -2.79
CA SER A 11 -9.08 -29.04 -1.60
C SER A 11 -8.12 -29.02 -0.39
N GLN A 12 -6.88 -28.53 -0.53
CA GLN A 12 -5.87 -28.50 0.55
C GLN A 12 -5.34 -27.10 0.89
N LEU A 13 -5.99 -26.04 0.42
CA LEU A 13 -5.52 -24.65 0.55
C LEU A 13 -5.26 -24.21 2.01
N MET A 14 -6.09 -24.66 2.96
CA MET A 14 -5.93 -24.37 4.39
C MET A 14 -4.68 -25.05 4.99
N GLN A 15 -4.37 -26.27 4.58
CA GLN A 15 -3.14 -26.98 4.99
C GLN A 15 -1.89 -26.34 4.35
N GLN A 16 -1.99 -25.85 3.12
CA GLN A 16 -0.91 -25.13 2.44
C GLN A 16 -0.55 -23.81 3.15
N LYS A 17 -1.53 -23.08 3.70
CA LYS A 17 -1.27 -21.84 4.47
C LYS A 17 -0.44 -22.08 5.72
N GLN A 18 -0.66 -23.20 6.43
CA GLN A 18 0.08 -23.53 7.65
C GLN A 18 1.52 -23.95 7.39
N PHE A 19 1.87 -24.27 6.14
CA PHE A 19 3.20 -24.71 5.74
C PHE A 19 4.22 -23.57 5.64
N PHE A 20 3.77 -22.35 5.36
CA PHE A 20 4.66 -21.19 5.14
C PHE A 20 4.74 -20.32 6.39
N LYS A 21 5.96 -19.99 6.80
CA LYS A 21 6.21 -19.14 7.96
C LYS A 21 7.09 -17.95 7.57
N ILE A 22 6.86 -16.82 8.23
CA ILE A 22 7.69 -15.62 8.07
C ILE A 22 9.14 -15.94 8.42
N GLY A 23 10.08 -15.60 7.54
CA GLY A 23 11.50 -15.92 7.70
C GLY A 23 11.95 -17.21 7.01
N ASP A 24 11.04 -17.93 6.34
CA ASP A 24 11.42 -19.03 5.47
C ASP A 24 12.19 -18.51 4.25
N ILE A 25 13.27 -19.20 3.88
CA ILE A 25 14.08 -18.87 2.71
C ILE A 25 13.61 -19.74 1.54
N MET A 26 13.34 -19.10 0.41
CA MET A 26 12.65 -19.70 -0.73
C MET A 26 13.27 -19.29 -2.05
N TRP A 27 13.12 -20.11 -3.08
CA TRP A 27 13.35 -19.73 -4.47
C TRP A 27 12.08 -19.11 -5.05
N ALA A 28 12.14 -17.89 -5.58
CA ALA A 28 11.00 -17.24 -6.23
C ALA A 28 11.29 -16.83 -7.68
N LYS A 29 10.27 -16.93 -8.54
CA LYS A 29 10.34 -16.57 -9.96
C LYS A 29 9.44 -15.41 -10.30
N ILE A 30 10.00 -14.41 -10.98
CA ILE A 30 9.26 -13.27 -11.55
C ILE A 30 9.60 -13.12 -13.03
N GLY A 31 8.56 -13.06 -13.87
CA GLY A 31 8.69 -12.77 -15.30
C GLY A 31 9.70 -13.68 -15.98
N LYS A 32 10.70 -13.09 -16.67
CA LYS A 32 11.76 -13.79 -17.40
C LYS A 32 13.04 -14.06 -16.58
N TYR A 33 13.17 -13.50 -15.38
CA TYR A 33 14.38 -13.67 -14.56
C TYR A 33 14.54 -15.09 -14.04
N PRO A 34 15.76 -15.61 -13.84
CA PRO A 34 15.99 -16.87 -13.14
C PRO A 34 15.33 -16.92 -11.75
N PHE A 35 15.16 -18.11 -11.19
CA PHE A 35 14.76 -18.22 -9.79
C PHE A 35 15.79 -17.51 -8.91
N TRP A 36 15.30 -16.65 -8.02
CA TRP A 36 16.12 -15.81 -7.16
C TRP A 36 15.81 -16.14 -5.69
N PRO A 37 16.81 -16.20 -4.81
CA PRO A 37 16.57 -16.50 -3.41
C PRO A 37 15.89 -15.33 -2.70
N CYS A 38 14.92 -15.65 -1.86
CA CYS A 38 14.10 -14.66 -1.17
C CYS A 38 13.74 -15.14 0.23
N ILE A 39 13.32 -14.22 1.08
CA ILE A 39 12.80 -14.49 2.41
C ILE A 39 11.31 -14.10 2.47
N LEU A 40 10.48 -14.97 3.05
CA LEU A 40 9.09 -14.66 3.32
C LEU A 40 9.01 -13.56 4.37
N CYS A 41 8.33 -12.47 4.07
CA CYS A 41 8.17 -11.36 4.99
C CYS A 41 6.79 -10.72 4.83
N PHE A 42 6.34 -10.02 5.85
CA PHE A 42 5.12 -9.23 5.75
C PHE A 42 5.26 -8.18 4.64
N ASP A 43 4.21 -8.05 3.85
CA ASP A 43 4.01 -6.91 2.97
C ASP A 43 3.89 -5.66 3.85
N PRO A 44 4.74 -4.63 3.66
CA PRO A 44 4.76 -3.45 4.52
C PRO A 44 3.46 -2.63 4.43
N TYR A 45 2.61 -2.89 3.44
CA TYR A 45 1.38 -2.15 3.20
C TYR A 45 0.16 -2.87 3.77
N SER A 46 -0.04 -4.15 3.41
CA SER A 46 -1.18 -4.95 3.88
C SER A 46 -0.94 -5.67 5.22
N ASN A 47 0.32 -5.72 5.69
CA ASN A 47 0.76 -6.55 6.81
C ASN A 47 0.35 -8.04 6.68
N LYS A 48 0.18 -8.49 5.44
CA LYS A 48 -0.07 -9.90 5.09
C LYS A 48 1.16 -10.44 4.37
N PHE A 49 1.41 -11.73 4.49
CA PHE A 49 2.43 -12.40 3.68
C PHE A 49 1.86 -13.50 2.78
N ILE A 50 0.57 -13.78 2.91
CA ILE A 50 -0.19 -14.71 2.07
C ILE A 50 -1.45 -13.99 1.59
N LYS A 51 -1.76 -14.08 0.30
CA LYS A 51 -3.06 -13.68 -0.27
C LYS A 51 -3.56 -14.70 -1.27
N GLU A 52 -4.87 -14.80 -1.40
CA GLU A 52 -5.54 -15.67 -2.36
C GLU A 52 -5.89 -14.92 -3.64
N TYR A 53 -5.87 -15.60 -4.77
CA TYR A 53 -6.38 -15.08 -6.03
C TYR A 53 -7.06 -16.19 -6.85
N ARG A 54 -7.93 -15.80 -7.77
CA ARG A 54 -8.64 -16.74 -8.66
C ARG A 54 -7.98 -16.74 -10.05
N GLU A 55 -7.74 -17.94 -10.58
CA GLU A 55 -7.24 -18.16 -11.94
C GLU A 55 -7.86 -19.47 -12.46
N ASN A 56 -8.56 -19.41 -13.59
CA ASN A 56 -9.23 -20.56 -14.23
C ASN A 56 -10.05 -21.43 -13.23
N ASN A 57 -10.95 -20.78 -12.47
CA ASN A 57 -11.79 -21.38 -11.43
C ASN A 57 -11.07 -22.02 -10.23
N ASN A 58 -9.74 -21.89 -10.15
CA ASN A 58 -8.96 -22.35 -9.00
C ASN A 58 -8.59 -21.16 -8.10
N THR A 59 -8.71 -21.36 -6.79
CA THR A 59 -8.13 -20.45 -5.80
C THR A 59 -6.68 -20.84 -5.56
N LEU A 60 -5.77 -19.90 -5.81
CA LEU A 60 -4.31 -20.08 -5.70
C LEU A 60 -3.73 -19.10 -4.68
N LEU A 61 -2.53 -19.38 -4.19
CA LEU A 61 -1.81 -18.53 -3.24
C LEU A 61 -0.75 -17.66 -3.91
N GLN A 62 -0.62 -16.43 -3.42
CA GLN A 62 0.55 -15.57 -3.61
C GLN A 62 1.20 -15.31 -2.26
N LEU A 63 2.53 -15.42 -2.21
CA LEU A 63 3.33 -15.13 -1.02
C LEU A 63 4.07 -13.81 -1.21
N HIS A 64 4.14 -13.00 -0.17
CA HIS A 64 4.95 -11.80 -0.19
C HIS A 64 6.39 -12.12 0.23
N VAL A 65 7.35 -11.67 -0.57
CA VAL A 65 8.77 -11.97 -0.40
C VAL A 65 9.61 -10.73 -0.57
N ARG A 66 10.80 -10.77 0.03
CA ARG A 66 11.91 -9.87 -0.31
C ARG A 66 13.04 -10.69 -0.91
N PHE A 67 13.59 -10.22 -2.02
CA PHE A 67 14.73 -10.85 -2.67
C PHE A 67 16.03 -10.53 -1.93
N LEU A 68 16.87 -11.56 -1.76
CA LEU A 68 18.18 -11.45 -1.12
C LEU A 68 19.20 -10.85 -2.11
N ASN A 69 20.15 -10.07 -1.60
CA ASN A 69 21.14 -9.33 -2.36
C ASN A 69 20.60 -8.63 -3.64
N ASP A 70 19.42 -8.04 -3.50
CA ASP A 70 18.66 -7.47 -4.63
C ASP A 70 18.06 -6.12 -4.24
N TYR A 71 18.88 -5.30 -3.58
CA TYR A 71 18.62 -3.91 -3.22
C TYR A 71 17.29 -3.65 -2.49
N GLY A 72 16.78 -4.66 -1.79
CA GLY A 72 15.52 -4.56 -1.05
C GLY A 72 14.24 -4.69 -1.87
N ARG A 73 14.33 -5.16 -3.12
CA ARG A 73 13.18 -5.49 -3.97
C ARG A 73 12.26 -6.49 -3.29
N ARG A 74 10.95 -6.25 -3.38
CA ARG A 74 9.87 -7.05 -2.79
C ARG A 74 8.80 -7.33 -3.83
N SER A 75 8.08 -8.42 -3.68
CA SER A 75 6.96 -8.73 -4.58
C SER A 75 6.03 -9.79 -4.00
N TRP A 76 4.83 -9.86 -4.59
CA TRP A 76 3.92 -10.98 -4.43
C TRP A 76 4.22 -12.03 -5.50
N VAL A 77 4.68 -13.21 -5.09
CA VAL A 77 5.13 -14.27 -6.01
C VAL A 77 4.17 -15.45 -5.99
N LYS A 78 3.89 -15.98 -7.19
CA LYS A 78 3.05 -17.16 -7.42
C LYS A 78 3.89 -18.44 -7.50
N ASN A 79 5.07 -18.33 -8.12
CA ASN A 79 5.91 -19.46 -8.44
C ASN A 79 7.12 -19.47 -7.51
N ILE A 80 7.02 -20.29 -6.46
CA ILE A 80 7.93 -20.31 -5.33
C ILE A 80 8.10 -21.75 -4.82
N TYR A 81 9.31 -22.12 -4.38
CA TYR A 81 9.56 -23.39 -3.70
C TYR A 81 10.67 -23.24 -2.66
N ILE A 82 10.80 -24.25 -1.80
CA ILE A 82 11.78 -24.26 -0.70
C ILE A 82 13.19 -24.04 -1.25
N PHE A 83 13.94 -23.14 -0.62
CA PHE A 83 15.33 -22.92 -1.02
C PHE A 83 16.17 -24.18 -0.80
N SER A 84 16.99 -24.50 -1.79
CA SER A 84 17.95 -25.60 -1.81
C SER A 84 19.20 -25.17 -2.57
N GLU A 85 20.23 -26.01 -2.62
CA GLU A 85 21.49 -25.73 -3.32
C GLU A 85 21.27 -25.31 -4.79
N GLU A 86 22.14 -24.43 -5.28
CA GLU A 86 22.06 -23.83 -6.61
C GLU A 86 22.08 -24.89 -7.74
N GLN A 87 22.81 -25.99 -7.55
CA GLN A 87 22.93 -27.10 -8.50
C GLN A 87 21.56 -27.72 -8.78
N ASN A 88 20.64 -27.72 -7.80
CA ASN A 88 19.28 -28.22 -8.00
C ASN A 88 18.45 -27.30 -8.92
N VAL A 89 18.69 -25.98 -8.85
CA VAL A 89 18.00 -25.02 -9.71
C VAL A 89 18.59 -25.03 -11.12
N LEU A 90 19.91 -25.11 -11.23
CA LEU A 90 20.62 -25.13 -12.51
C LEU A 90 20.42 -26.44 -13.27
N SER A 91 20.37 -27.60 -12.58
CA SER A 91 20.01 -28.88 -13.22
C SER A 91 18.57 -28.90 -13.72
N LYS A 92 17.64 -28.31 -12.96
CA LYS A 92 16.23 -28.21 -13.34
C LYS A 92 15.96 -27.18 -14.43
N TYR A 93 16.79 -26.13 -14.51
CA TYR A 93 16.67 -25.06 -15.50
C TYR A 93 18.03 -24.71 -16.15
N PRO A 94 18.59 -25.60 -17.00
CA PRO A 94 19.90 -25.39 -17.61
C PRO A 94 20.00 -24.11 -18.44
N GLN A 95 18.88 -23.61 -18.98
CA GLN A 95 18.82 -22.35 -19.72
C GLN A 95 19.27 -21.13 -18.92
N TYR A 96 19.27 -21.18 -17.58
CA TYR A 96 19.77 -20.08 -16.76
C TYR A 96 21.27 -19.84 -16.93
N LEU A 97 22.06 -20.88 -17.24
CA LEU A 97 23.48 -20.71 -17.55
C LEU A 97 23.68 -19.79 -18.76
N SER A 98 22.91 -20.03 -19.84
CA SER A 98 22.94 -19.16 -21.03
C SER A 98 22.42 -17.73 -20.75
N TYR A 99 21.45 -17.59 -19.85
CA TYR A 99 20.93 -16.30 -19.42
C TYR A 99 21.98 -15.47 -18.68
N PHE A 100 22.82 -16.11 -17.87
CA PHE A 100 23.87 -15.47 -17.08
C PHE A 100 25.16 -15.19 -17.87
N GLN A 101 25.51 -16.03 -18.86
CA GLN A 101 26.70 -15.83 -19.71
C GLN A 101 26.75 -14.45 -20.39
N LYS A 102 25.60 -13.87 -20.72
CA LYS A 102 25.51 -12.54 -21.35
C LYS A 102 25.45 -11.39 -20.33
N LYS A 103 25.47 -11.67 -19.02
CA LYS A 103 25.18 -10.72 -17.93
C LYS A 103 26.02 -10.99 -16.67
N ASN A 104 27.34 -10.86 -16.78
CA ASN A 104 28.31 -11.16 -15.71
C ASN A 104 28.00 -10.47 -14.36
N ALA A 105 27.60 -9.19 -14.37
CA ALA A 105 27.24 -8.47 -13.15
C ALA A 105 26.00 -9.06 -12.46
N LEU A 106 25.01 -9.52 -13.25
CA LEU A 106 23.80 -10.14 -12.73
C LEU A 106 24.08 -11.53 -12.16
N PHE A 107 24.97 -12.28 -12.82
CA PHE A 107 25.43 -13.58 -12.31
C PHE A 107 26.14 -13.42 -10.96
N LYS A 108 27.08 -12.47 -10.84
CA LYS A 108 27.76 -12.16 -9.58
C LYS A 108 26.77 -11.81 -8.46
N ASN A 109 25.79 -10.96 -8.75
CA ASN A 109 24.76 -10.61 -7.76
C ASN A 109 23.90 -11.81 -7.36
N TRP A 110 23.58 -12.69 -8.31
CA TRP A 110 22.82 -13.91 -8.06
C TRP A 110 23.60 -14.89 -7.17
N THR A 111 24.89 -15.11 -7.44
CA THR A 111 25.77 -15.93 -6.58
C THR A 111 25.87 -15.34 -5.16
N SER A 112 26.07 -14.04 -5.03
CA SER A 112 26.08 -13.40 -3.70
C SER A 112 24.72 -13.48 -2.98
N ALA A 113 23.60 -13.51 -3.71
CA ALA A 113 22.28 -13.74 -3.14
C ALA A 113 22.13 -15.16 -2.58
N ILE A 114 22.73 -16.15 -3.23
CA ILE A 114 22.76 -17.55 -2.80
C ILE A 114 23.61 -17.71 -1.54
N GLU A 115 24.79 -17.10 -1.51
CA GLU A 115 25.65 -17.07 -0.32
C GLU A 115 24.92 -16.44 0.88
N GLU A 116 24.21 -15.32 0.66
CA GLU A 116 23.38 -14.69 1.70
C GLU A 116 22.29 -15.65 2.20
N ALA A 117 21.60 -16.34 1.29
CA ALA A 117 20.57 -17.32 1.62
C ALA A 117 21.12 -18.47 2.48
N GLN A 118 22.27 -19.02 2.10
CA GLN A 118 22.95 -20.10 2.81
C GLN A 118 23.39 -19.66 4.22
N LYS A 119 23.89 -18.43 4.37
CA LYS A 119 24.24 -17.87 5.68
C LYS A 119 23.01 -17.73 6.59
N LEU A 120 21.91 -17.21 6.05
CA LEU A 120 20.66 -17.07 6.81
C LEU A 120 20.07 -18.42 7.22
N LEU A 121 20.17 -19.45 6.37
CA LEU A 121 19.66 -20.79 6.69
C LEU A 121 20.34 -21.43 7.90
N LYS A 122 21.60 -21.11 8.18
CA LYS A 122 22.32 -21.59 9.38
C LYS A 122 21.76 -21.03 10.70
N LEU A 123 20.93 -19.99 10.63
CA LEU A 123 20.30 -19.36 11.78
C LEU A 123 18.88 -19.91 11.98
N ASN A 124 18.38 -19.85 13.21
CA ASN A 124 16.97 -20.13 13.48
C ASN A 124 16.08 -18.99 12.92
N GLN A 125 14.79 -19.29 12.72
CA GLN A 125 13.85 -18.40 12.06
C GLN A 125 13.71 -17.02 12.72
N GLU A 126 13.71 -16.97 14.05
CA GLU A 126 13.62 -15.72 14.82
C GLU A 126 14.88 -14.85 14.65
N LYS A 127 16.08 -15.46 14.68
CA LYS A 127 17.34 -14.74 14.43
C LYS A 127 17.43 -14.26 12.98
N ARG A 128 16.93 -15.02 12.00
CA ARG A 128 16.83 -14.56 10.60
C ARG A 128 15.97 -13.30 10.50
N MET A 129 14.81 -13.29 11.14
CA MET A 129 13.92 -12.12 11.15
C MET A 129 14.51 -10.93 11.90
N THR A 130 15.24 -11.17 12.98
CA THR A 130 15.97 -10.12 13.70
C THR A 130 17.07 -9.50 12.83
N ILE A 131 17.85 -10.31 12.11
CA ILE A 131 18.87 -9.81 11.17
C ILE A 131 18.18 -9.10 10.01
N PHE A 132 17.12 -9.67 9.45
CA PHE A 132 16.32 -9.02 8.43
C PHE A 132 15.83 -7.63 8.88
N GLU A 133 15.29 -7.51 10.09
CA GLU A 133 14.89 -6.22 10.63
C GLU A 133 16.11 -5.31 10.79
N LYS A 134 17.20 -5.75 11.43
CA LYS A 134 18.39 -4.92 11.69
C LYS A 134 19.10 -4.44 10.43
N THR A 135 19.35 -5.35 9.48
CA THR A 135 20.01 -5.06 8.20
C THR A 135 19.16 -4.11 7.36
N TYR A 136 17.83 -4.13 7.53
CA TYR A 136 16.92 -3.50 6.58
C TYR A 136 15.93 -2.46 7.12
N THR A 137 15.87 -2.21 8.43
CA THR A 137 15.16 -1.05 9.03
C THR A 137 16.08 0.16 9.25
N ARG A 138 17.40 -0.02 9.33
CA ARG A 138 18.34 1.11 9.55
C ARG A 138 18.53 2.03 8.33
N THR A 139 18.15 1.60 7.14
CA THR A 139 18.13 2.44 5.92
C THR A 139 17.10 3.58 5.98
N THR A 140 16.21 3.64 6.97
CA THR A 140 15.25 4.76 7.12
C THR A 140 15.67 5.81 8.15
N ASN A 141 16.62 5.53 9.06
CA ASN A 141 16.89 6.39 10.23
C ASN A 141 18.31 6.98 10.33
N SER A 142 19.22 6.73 9.37
CA SER A 142 20.55 7.36 9.38
C SER A 142 20.87 8.06 8.06
N ARG A 143 20.34 9.27 7.88
CA ARG A 143 20.91 10.31 7.01
C ARG A 143 20.94 11.62 7.80
N LYS A 144 21.84 11.70 8.77
CA LYS A 144 22.36 12.96 9.31
C LYS A 144 23.85 13.00 8.99
N HIS A 145 24.26 14.05 8.27
CA HIS A 145 25.62 14.53 8.01
C HIS A 145 26.78 13.52 7.98
N ILE A 146 27.28 13.23 6.78
CA ILE A 146 28.72 13.05 6.55
C ILE A 146 29.04 13.86 5.29
N GLY A 147 30.00 14.78 5.42
CA GLY A 147 30.48 15.65 4.35
C GLY A 147 31.18 14.88 3.23
N SER A 148 31.48 15.64 2.19
CA SER A 148 32.31 15.31 1.03
C SER A 148 33.43 14.32 1.33
N ASN A 149 33.44 13.22 0.54
CA ASN A 149 34.36 12.06 0.53
C ASN A 149 33.90 10.78 1.30
N GLY A 150 32.63 10.38 1.17
CA GLY A 150 32.10 9.13 1.73
C GLY A 150 31.49 8.18 0.68
N SER A 151 31.87 6.90 0.74
CA SER A 151 31.50 5.78 -0.15
C SER A 151 30.00 5.48 -0.25
N LYS A 152 29.56 4.85 -1.36
CA LYS A 152 28.17 4.37 -1.61
C LYS A 152 27.58 3.61 -0.40
N PRO A 153 26.27 3.77 -0.08
CA PRO A 153 25.64 3.04 1.02
C PRO A 153 25.56 1.55 0.67
N GLN A 154 26.42 0.76 1.31
CA GLN A 154 26.36 -0.69 1.24
C GLN A 154 25.36 -1.20 2.29
N ASN A 155 24.58 -2.24 1.93
CA ASN A 155 23.87 -3.03 2.94
C ASN A 155 24.91 -3.53 3.95
N MET A 156 24.63 -3.46 5.26
CA MET A 156 25.50 -4.11 6.25
C MET A 156 25.59 -5.60 5.90
N SER A 157 26.81 -6.12 5.75
CA SER A 157 27.02 -7.55 5.54
C SER A 157 26.37 -8.32 6.69
N VAL A 158 25.70 -9.44 6.37
CA VAL A 158 25.12 -10.35 7.36
C VAL A 158 26.15 -10.73 8.44
N ASP A 159 27.43 -10.86 8.06
CA ASP A 159 28.53 -11.17 8.98
C ASP A 159 28.74 -10.08 10.05
N SER A 160 28.53 -8.81 9.69
CA SER A 160 28.63 -7.67 10.63
C SER A 160 27.46 -7.62 11.63
N CYS A 161 26.27 -8.09 11.23
CA CYS A 161 25.11 -8.17 12.12
C CYS A 161 25.20 -9.38 13.07
N ILE A 162 25.73 -10.51 12.60
CA ILE A 162 25.92 -11.73 13.39
C ILE A 162 26.91 -11.49 14.55
N ASN A 163 27.97 -10.71 14.34
CA ASN A 163 29.03 -10.48 15.33
C ASN A 163 28.79 -9.29 16.28
N SER A 164 27.68 -8.56 16.13
CA SER A 164 27.39 -7.37 16.95
C SER A 164 26.86 -7.74 18.34
N LYS A 165 27.69 -7.60 19.40
CA LYS A 165 27.25 -7.63 20.80
C LYS A 165 26.49 -6.36 21.16
N SER A 166 25.24 -6.23 20.71
CA SER A 166 24.33 -5.18 21.16
C SER A 166 22.97 -5.78 21.50
N THR A 167 22.78 -6.02 22.79
CA THR A 167 21.52 -6.38 23.43
C THR A 167 20.69 -5.12 23.64
N LYS A 168 19.92 -4.72 22.63
CA LYS A 168 18.67 -3.96 22.82
C LYS A 168 17.55 -4.72 22.13
N THR A 169 16.93 -5.60 22.88
CA THR A 169 15.64 -6.22 22.59
C THR A 169 14.56 -5.16 22.84
N TYR A 170 13.87 -4.74 21.79
CA TYR A 170 12.61 -4.02 21.95
C TYR A 170 11.52 -5.07 22.22
N PRO A 171 10.76 -4.99 23.32
CA PRO A 171 9.75 -5.99 23.62
C PRO A 171 8.65 -5.96 22.56
N LEU A 172 8.29 -7.13 22.03
CA LEU A 172 6.98 -7.33 21.42
C LEU A 172 5.91 -6.88 22.44
N LYS A 173 4.98 -6.01 22.03
CA LYS A 173 3.76 -5.71 22.80
C LYS A 173 2.83 -6.94 22.81
N SER A 174 3.21 -7.98 23.55
CA SER A 174 2.36 -9.14 23.90
C SER A 174 2.03 -9.22 25.40
N SER A 175 2.33 -8.19 26.20
CA SER A 175 2.04 -8.16 27.63
C SER A 175 1.02 -7.07 27.94
N LEU A 176 -0.27 -7.44 27.86
CA LEU A 176 -1.39 -6.89 28.63
C LEU A 176 -2.56 -7.91 28.64
N MET A 177 -2.24 -9.20 28.69
CA MET A 177 -3.19 -10.26 29.03
C MET A 177 -2.49 -11.18 30.03
N ASN A 178 -2.78 -10.96 31.30
CA ASN A 178 -2.84 -11.95 32.39
C ASN A 178 -2.84 -11.19 33.71
N LYS A 179 -4.03 -10.81 34.14
CA LYS A 179 -4.45 -10.71 35.54
C LYS A 179 -5.98 -10.70 35.54
N TYR A 180 -6.55 -11.47 36.45
CA TYR A 180 -7.98 -11.84 36.58
C TYR A 180 -8.40 -13.05 35.75
N ASP A 181 -7.93 -14.20 36.21
CA ASP A 181 -8.70 -15.44 36.17
C ASP A 181 -9.59 -15.44 37.42
N LEU A 182 -10.90 -15.63 37.24
CA LEU A 182 -11.92 -15.82 38.29
C LEU A 182 -13.10 -16.55 37.62
N SER A 183 -12.87 -17.79 37.21
CA SER A 183 -13.94 -18.79 37.14
C SER A 183 -14.09 -19.43 38.51
N ASP A 184 -15.15 -19.07 39.24
CA ASP A 184 -16.15 -20.03 39.71
C ASP A 184 -17.21 -19.37 40.61
N SER A 185 -18.44 -19.88 40.45
CA SER A 185 -19.65 -19.68 41.27
C SER A 185 -20.37 -18.30 41.28
N ILE A 186 -21.31 -18.12 40.34
CA ILE A 186 -22.52 -17.29 40.56
C ILE A 186 -23.74 -18.01 39.95
N GLU A 187 -24.72 -18.34 40.79
CA GLU A 187 -26.02 -18.89 40.40
C GLU A 187 -26.79 -17.95 39.45
N LYS A 188 -27.51 -18.52 38.48
CA LYS A 188 -28.37 -17.78 37.53
C LYS A 188 -29.42 -16.95 38.30
N PRO A 189 -29.50 -15.62 38.12
CA PRO A 189 -30.59 -14.86 38.72
C PRO A 189 -31.90 -15.15 37.98
N LYS A 190 -32.96 -15.43 38.74
CA LYS A 190 -34.33 -15.51 38.22
C LYS A 190 -34.75 -14.13 37.68
N VAL A 191 -35.10 -14.11 36.40
CA VAL A 191 -35.59 -12.92 35.68
C VAL A 191 -36.95 -12.51 36.26
N THR A 192 -37.04 -11.30 36.83
CA THR A 192 -38.30 -10.67 37.25
C THR A 192 -38.76 -9.63 36.21
N SER A 193 -40.07 -9.45 36.08
CA SER A 193 -40.73 -8.62 35.05
C SER A 193 -40.30 -7.15 35.02
N THR A 194 -39.80 -6.62 36.13
CA THR A 194 -39.33 -5.23 36.26
C THR A 194 -38.00 -4.95 35.54
N LEU A 195 -37.13 -5.97 35.39
CA LEU A 195 -35.86 -5.86 34.65
C LEU A 195 -36.08 -5.79 33.14
N THR A 196 -37.10 -6.47 32.61
CA THR A 196 -37.43 -6.46 31.18
C THR A 196 -37.99 -5.12 30.70
N ASP A 197 -38.75 -4.43 31.54
CA ASP A 197 -39.35 -3.13 31.19
C ASP A 197 -38.31 -2.00 31.22
N SER A 198 -37.34 -2.09 32.13
CA SER A 198 -36.19 -1.18 32.17
C SER A 198 -35.30 -1.34 30.94
N LEU A 199 -35.06 -2.58 30.48
CA LEU A 199 -34.32 -2.86 29.24
C LEU A 199 -35.05 -2.35 28.00
N LYS A 200 -36.37 -2.58 27.89
CA LYS A 200 -37.19 -2.04 26.79
C LYS A 200 -37.23 -0.51 26.78
N SER A 201 -37.30 0.13 27.95
CA SER A 201 -37.26 1.59 28.09
C SER A 201 -35.91 2.17 27.64
N MET A 202 -34.81 1.51 28.01
CA MET A 202 -33.46 1.89 27.56
C MET A 202 -33.27 1.72 26.04
N GLU A 203 -33.73 0.60 25.47
CA GLU A 203 -33.71 0.38 24.02
C GLU A 203 -34.54 1.42 23.26
N THR A 204 -35.69 1.78 23.78
CA THR A 204 -36.58 2.77 23.16
C THR A 204 -35.97 4.18 23.21
N LYS A 205 -35.31 4.54 24.32
CA LYS A 205 -34.53 5.79 24.42
C LYS A 205 -33.33 5.79 23.47
N LEU A 206 -32.64 4.67 23.29
CA LEU A 206 -31.53 4.54 22.34
C LEU A 206 -32.01 4.68 20.88
N LYS A 207 -33.15 4.07 20.54
CA LYS A 207 -33.78 4.17 19.21
C LYS A 207 -34.24 5.60 18.92
N LYS A 208 -34.88 6.28 19.89
CA LYS A 208 -35.29 7.69 19.75
C LYS A 208 -34.09 8.64 19.58
N ARG A 209 -32.99 8.43 20.32
CA ARG A 209 -31.74 9.18 20.13
C ARG A 209 -31.15 8.98 18.73
N LYS A 210 -31.05 7.73 18.26
CA LYS A 210 -30.58 7.45 16.89
C LYS A 210 -31.46 8.10 15.82
N ILE A 211 -32.78 8.11 15.98
CA ILE A 211 -33.69 8.76 15.04
C ILE A 211 -33.51 10.28 15.05
N ALA A 212 -33.34 10.89 16.23
CA ALA A 212 -33.05 12.31 16.36
C ALA A 212 -31.68 12.69 15.76
N ASP A 213 -30.66 11.84 15.93
CA ASP A 213 -29.32 12.03 15.34
C ASP A 213 -29.38 11.90 13.81
N ILE A 214 -30.16 10.96 13.28
CA ILE A 214 -30.42 10.80 11.83
C ILE A 214 -31.20 11.99 11.26
N GLN A 215 -32.20 12.49 12.00
CA GLN A 215 -33.00 13.66 11.61
C GLN A 215 -32.17 14.96 11.67
N ALA A 216 -31.27 15.10 12.65
CA ALA A 216 -30.33 16.21 12.73
C ALA A 216 -29.28 16.16 11.60
N HIS A 217 -28.82 14.97 11.21
CA HIS A 217 -27.88 14.78 10.10
C HIS A 217 -28.51 15.12 8.74
N ASN A 218 -29.78 14.78 8.53
CA ASN A 218 -30.49 15.06 7.27
C ASN A 218 -30.83 16.56 7.08
N ASN A 219 -30.92 17.35 8.16
CA ASN A 219 -31.22 18.78 8.09
C ASN A 219 -29.99 19.68 7.81
N TYR A 220 -28.78 19.12 7.65
CA TYR A 220 -27.53 19.89 7.56
C TYR A 220 -26.73 19.68 6.25
N ILE A 221 -27.35 19.12 5.20
CA ILE A 221 -26.71 19.03 3.88
C ILE A 221 -26.88 20.37 3.16
N SER A 222 -25.88 21.24 3.30
CA SER A 222 -25.78 22.50 2.55
C SER A 222 -25.86 22.26 1.04
N MET A 223 -26.66 23.08 0.34
CA MET A 223 -26.78 23.10 -1.13
C MET A 223 -25.46 23.45 -1.84
N GLU A 224 -24.45 23.92 -1.09
CA GLU A 224 -23.09 24.14 -1.57
C GLU A 224 -22.06 23.36 -0.73
N PRO A 225 -20.98 22.85 -1.36
CA PRO A 225 -19.92 22.17 -0.63
C PRO A 225 -19.16 23.14 0.29
N SER A 226 -18.57 22.61 1.37
CA SER A 226 -17.73 23.42 2.26
C SER A 226 -16.63 24.13 1.49
N LYS A 227 -16.46 25.43 1.74
CA LYS A 227 -15.42 26.26 1.11
C LYS A 227 -14.04 25.66 1.36
N PHE A 228 -13.22 25.59 0.32
CA PHE A 228 -11.80 25.23 0.35
C PHE A 228 -11.06 26.10 -0.66
N LEU A 229 -9.75 26.27 -0.48
CA LEU A 229 -8.91 26.99 -1.43
C LEU A 229 -8.45 26.03 -2.55
N PRO A 230 -8.80 26.28 -3.82
CA PRO A 230 -8.31 25.48 -4.93
C PRO A 230 -6.80 25.62 -5.08
N ILE A 231 -6.08 24.50 -5.14
CA ILE A 231 -4.64 24.45 -5.41
C ILE A 231 -4.35 23.42 -6.50
N LYS A 232 -3.28 23.66 -7.25
CA LYS A 232 -2.81 22.76 -8.32
C LYS A 232 -1.77 21.75 -7.86
N PHE A 233 -1.05 22.06 -6.78
CA PHE A 233 0.08 21.26 -6.29
C PHE A 233 0.01 21.15 -4.76
N ASN A 234 0.68 20.13 -4.22
CA ASN A 234 0.78 19.97 -2.77
C ASN A 234 1.47 21.17 -2.13
N ASN A 235 0.94 21.63 -1.01
CA ASN A 235 1.48 22.76 -0.25
C ASN A 235 2.20 22.23 1.01
N PRO A 236 3.55 22.27 1.08
CA PRO A 236 4.27 21.85 2.28
C PRO A 236 3.80 22.63 3.52
N CYS A 237 3.60 21.92 4.63
CA CYS A 237 3.15 22.52 5.88
C CYS A 237 4.03 22.06 7.05
N GLY A 238 4.19 22.92 8.06
CA GLY A 238 5.04 22.65 9.21
C GLY A 238 6.52 22.52 8.81
N ASN A 239 7.17 21.44 9.25
CA ASN A 239 8.59 21.20 9.01
C ASN A 239 8.85 20.41 7.71
N VAL A 240 7.82 20.22 6.88
CA VAL A 240 7.94 19.50 5.62
C VAL A 240 8.77 20.33 4.63
N LYS A 241 9.92 19.78 4.25
CA LYS A 241 10.72 20.28 3.14
C LYS A 241 10.51 19.39 1.91
N ILE A 242 10.26 20.04 0.77
CA ILE A 242 10.46 19.45 -0.55
C ILE A 242 11.97 19.27 -0.69
N LYS A 243 12.42 18.04 -0.97
CA LYS A 243 13.84 17.78 -1.15
C LYS A 243 14.19 18.12 -2.59
N ASP A 244 15.14 19.02 -2.79
CA ASP A 244 15.87 19.11 -4.04
C ASP A 244 16.63 17.80 -4.20
N ILE A 245 16.10 16.95 -5.06
CA ILE A 245 16.72 15.69 -5.39
C ILE A 245 17.65 16.01 -6.55
N GLY A 246 18.96 15.80 -6.36
CA GLY A 246 19.94 16.00 -7.41
C GLY A 246 19.64 15.15 -8.65
N ASP A 247 20.20 15.56 -9.78
CA ASP A 247 19.93 15.02 -11.13
C ASP A 247 20.04 13.48 -11.23
N ASP A 248 20.77 12.85 -10.31
CA ASP A 248 20.98 11.40 -10.20
C ASP A 248 19.71 10.53 -9.97
N VAL A 249 18.55 11.11 -9.63
CA VAL A 249 17.29 10.34 -9.47
C VAL A 249 16.49 10.25 -10.77
N PHE A 250 16.85 11.04 -11.77
CA PHE A 250 16.16 11.08 -13.03
C PHE A 250 16.81 10.13 -14.03
N ASN A 251 16.18 8.98 -14.25
CA ASN A 251 16.60 8.08 -15.32
C ASN A 251 15.78 8.35 -16.59
N PRO A 252 16.44 8.62 -17.73
CA PRO A 252 15.74 8.68 -19.01
C PRO A 252 15.10 7.31 -19.31
N CYS A 253 13.92 7.31 -19.92
CA CYS A 253 13.32 6.07 -20.40
C CYS A 253 13.97 5.62 -21.71
N ASN A 254 13.77 4.36 -22.10
CA ASN A 254 14.32 3.81 -23.34
C ASN A 254 13.27 3.71 -24.47
N CYS A 255 12.27 4.60 -24.47
CA CYS A 255 11.22 4.56 -25.49
C CYS A 255 11.73 5.08 -26.84
N ASN A 256 11.19 4.54 -27.93
CA ASN A 256 11.48 5.02 -29.27
C ASN A 256 10.57 6.23 -29.58
N PRO A 257 11.13 7.42 -29.87
CA PRO A 257 10.35 8.63 -30.18
C PRO A 257 9.45 8.52 -31.42
N ASN A 258 9.75 7.57 -32.31
CA ASN A 258 9.00 7.36 -33.55
C ASN A 258 7.82 6.38 -33.40
N GLN A 259 7.58 5.85 -32.20
CA GLN A 259 6.34 5.11 -31.93
C GLN A 259 5.12 6.03 -32.01
N SER A 260 3.96 5.47 -32.33
CA SER A 260 2.70 6.23 -32.39
C SER A 260 2.28 6.81 -31.04
N ASP A 261 2.57 6.10 -29.95
CA ASP A 261 2.23 6.47 -28.57
C ASP A 261 3.44 6.28 -27.64
N PRO A 262 4.49 7.12 -27.76
CA PRO A 262 5.71 6.94 -26.99
C PRO A 262 5.45 7.28 -25.53
N CYS A 263 5.90 6.39 -24.65
CA CYS A 263 5.64 6.46 -23.20
C CYS A 263 4.16 6.35 -22.80
N GLY A 264 3.28 5.98 -23.73
CA GLY A 264 1.87 5.71 -23.42
C GLY A 264 1.66 4.44 -22.59
N PRO A 265 0.41 4.16 -22.17
CA PRO A 265 0.06 3.02 -21.33
C PRO A 265 0.59 1.67 -21.83
N ASN A 266 0.57 1.47 -23.15
CA ASN A 266 0.93 0.21 -23.80
C ASN A 266 2.35 0.21 -24.40
N SER A 267 3.15 1.26 -24.21
CA SER A 267 4.43 1.43 -24.91
C SER A 267 5.58 0.58 -24.33
N GLY A 268 5.36 -0.09 -23.19
CA GLY A 268 6.43 -0.78 -22.44
C GLY A 268 7.45 0.17 -21.80
N CYS A 269 7.09 1.45 -21.61
CA CYS A 269 7.97 2.46 -21.04
C CYS A 269 8.44 2.09 -19.64
N LEU A 270 9.77 2.06 -19.44
CA LEU A 270 10.37 1.70 -18.16
C LEU A 270 9.92 2.63 -17.02
N ASN A 271 9.90 3.95 -17.25
CA ASN A 271 9.49 4.92 -16.23
C ASN A 271 8.04 4.70 -15.81
N ARG A 272 7.10 4.58 -16.77
CA ARG A 272 5.70 4.25 -16.49
C ARG A 272 5.53 2.93 -15.72
N LEU A 273 6.22 1.85 -16.13
CA LEU A 273 6.16 0.56 -15.44
C LEU A 273 6.67 0.63 -13.98
N LEU A 274 7.56 1.57 -13.69
CA LEU A 274 8.10 1.81 -12.36
C LEU A 274 7.38 2.93 -11.60
N MET A 275 6.28 3.47 -12.14
CA MET A 275 5.54 4.60 -11.57
C MET A 275 6.37 5.89 -11.46
N PHE A 276 7.27 6.13 -12.41
CA PHE A 276 8.00 7.40 -12.57
C PHE A 276 7.38 8.20 -13.73
N GLU A 277 7.15 9.48 -13.50
CA GLU A 277 6.86 10.44 -14.57
C GLU A 277 8.14 10.70 -15.39
N CYS A 278 8.00 10.79 -16.72
CA CYS A 278 9.14 11.13 -17.57
C CYS A 278 9.46 12.61 -17.45
N ASP A 279 10.74 12.94 -17.36
CA ASP A 279 11.20 14.31 -17.52
C ASP A 279 11.24 14.67 -19.02
N PRO A 280 10.66 15.80 -19.47
CA PRO A 280 10.69 16.21 -20.87
C PRO A 280 12.10 16.47 -21.42
N GLU A 281 13.04 16.90 -20.59
CA GLU A 281 14.42 17.22 -21.00
C GLU A 281 15.27 15.94 -21.15
N LEU A 282 14.90 14.87 -20.46
CA LEU A 282 15.64 13.60 -20.47
C LEU A 282 14.98 12.52 -21.33
N CYS A 283 13.66 12.60 -21.56
CA CYS A 283 12.95 11.60 -22.32
C CYS A 283 13.34 11.65 -23.80
N PRO A 284 13.72 10.53 -24.43
CA PRO A 284 14.00 10.50 -25.87
C PRO A 284 12.82 10.95 -26.74
N ALA A 285 11.58 10.81 -26.24
CA ALA A 285 10.37 11.24 -26.91
C ALA A 285 10.09 12.76 -26.80
N GLY A 286 10.86 13.50 -25.98
CA GLY A 286 10.67 14.93 -25.74
C GLY A 286 9.21 15.29 -25.47
N ASP A 287 8.68 16.27 -26.21
CA ASP A 287 7.30 16.74 -26.08
C ASP A 287 6.23 15.72 -26.50
N LYS A 288 6.60 14.73 -27.34
CA LYS A 288 5.69 13.64 -27.76
C LYS A 288 5.44 12.63 -26.65
N CYS A 289 6.18 12.69 -25.55
CA CYS A 289 6.03 11.80 -24.42
C CYS A 289 4.63 11.87 -23.79
N ASN A 290 3.95 10.73 -23.73
CA ASN A 290 2.65 10.58 -23.09
C ASN A 290 2.72 10.14 -21.62
N ASN A 291 3.90 10.21 -20.98
CA ASN A 291 4.11 9.91 -19.56
C ASN A 291 4.47 11.18 -18.76
N GLN A 292 3.63 12.21 -18.86
CA GLN A 292 3.79 13.51 -18.18
C GLN A 292 2.45 14.00 -17.59
N GLN A 293 1.62 13.06 -17.11
CA GLN A 293 0.21 13.30 -16.76
C GLN A 293 0.05 14.20 -15.52
N PHE A 294 0.95 14.11 -14.53
CA PHE A 294 0.89 14.94 -13.32
C PHE A 294 1.33 16.37 -13.62
N LYS A 295 2.45 16.56 -14.33
CA LYS A 295 2.94 17.89 -14.72
C LYS A 295 2.00 18.60 -15.69
N LYS A 296 1.45 17.90 -16.68
CA LYS A 296 0.53 18.48 -17.69
C LYS A 296 -0.90 18.64 -17.19
N GLN A 297 -1.30 17.96 -16.11
CA GLN A 297 -2.66 17.98 -15.55
C GLN A 297 -3.76 17.70 -16.60
N LEU A 298 -3.49 16.75 -17.49
CA LEU A 298 -4.44 16.30 -18.50
C LEU A 298 -5.51 15.42 -17.83
N CYS A 299 -6.49 16.07 -17.22
CA CYS A 299 -7.57 15.44 -16.48
C CYS A 299 -8.87 15.48 -17.29
N PRO A 300 -9.72 14.44 -17.24
CA PRO A 300 -11.10 14.54 -17.70
C PRO A 300 -11.84 15.65 -16.95
N THR A 301 -12.87 16.18 -17.60
CA THR A 301 -13.80 17.13 -17.02
C THR A 301 -14.58 16.43 -15.90
N VAL A 302 -14.54 17.01 -14.71
CA VAL A 302 -15.22 16.50 -13.52
C VAL A 302 -15.99 17.60 -12.83
N THR A 303 -17.07 17.24 -12.15
CA THR A 303 -17.90 18.20 -11.41
C THR A 303 -18.40 17.59 -10.09
N PRO A 304 -18.36 18.35 -8.98
CA PRO A 304 -19.00 17.93 -7.73
C PRO A 304 -20.52 17.79 -7.91
N PHE A 305 -21.13 16.83 -7.23
CA PHE A 305 -22.59 16.71 -7.17
C PHE A 305 -23.03 16.18 -5.81
N LEU A 306 -24.28 16.46 -5.43
CA LEU A 306 -24.81 15.97 -4.17
C LEU A 306 -25.28 14.52 -4.30
N THR A 307 -24.77 13.63 -3.44
CA THR A 307 -25.23 12.24 -3.35
C THR A 307 -26.38 12.12 -2.36
N LYS A 308 -27.11 10.99 -2.41
CA LYS A 308 -28.25 10.73 -1.53
C LYS A 308 -27.88 10.69 -0.04
N ASN A 309 -26.71 10.15 0.31
CA ASN A 309 -26.37 9.79 1.69
C ASN A 309 -24.87 9.88 2.04
N ARG A 310 -24.00 10.22 1.09
CA ARG A 310 -22.53 10.32 1.30
C ARG A 310 -22.03 11.76 1.23
N GLY A 311 -22.94 12.74 1.27
CA GLY A 311 -22.62 14.15 1.05
C GLY A 311 -22.25 14.44 -0.41
N TRP A 312 -21.27 15.31 -0.63
CA TRP A 312 -20.80 15.67 -1.96
C TRP A 312 -19.92 14.58 -2.56
N GLY A 313 -20.24 14.16 -3.78
CA GLY A 313 -19.48 13.24 -4.62
C GLY A 313 -18.81 13.96 -5.79
N LEU A 314 -17.99 13.23 -6.54
CA LEU A 314 -17.39 13.69 -7.80
C LEU A 314 -17.90 12.82 -8.94
N LYS A 315 -18.32 13.42 -10.06
CA LYS A 315 -18.63 12.69 -11.30
C LYS A 315 -17.85 13.24 -12.47
N THR A 316 -17.62 12.40 -13.47
CA THR A 316 -17.01 12.84 -14.75
C THR A 316 -18.09 13.29 -15.73
N LEU A 317 -17.74 14.25 -16.61
CA LEU A 317 -18.55 14.65 -17.76
C LEU A 317 -18.08 14.00 -19.07
N ASP A 318 -16.95 13.30 -19.03
CA ASP A 318 -16.32 12.66 -20.19
C ASP A 318 -16.38 11.13 -20.08
N ILE A 319 -16.20 10.45 -21.20
CA ILE A 319 -15.91 9.01 -21.19
C ILE A 319 -14.44 8.82 -20.82
N ILE A 320 -14.17 8.02 -19.79
CA ILE A 320 -12.80 7.74 -19.34
C ILE A 320 -12.47 6.29 -19.72
N LYS A 321 -11.34 6.09 -20.43
CA LYS A 321 -10.86 4.74 -20.75
C LYS A 321 -10.15 4.10 -19.56
N LYS A 322 -10.21 2.78 -19.47
CA LYS A 322 -9.43 1.99 -18.51
C LYS A 322 -7.97 2.46 -18.46
N GLU A 323 -7.40 2.48 -17.26
CA GLU A 323 -6.01 2.88 -16.96
C GLU A 323 -5.67 4.35 -17.21
N SER A 324 -6.62 5.18 -17.66
CA SER A 324 -6.43 6.62 -17.81
C SER A 324 -6.22 7.29 -16.46
N PHE A 325 -5.32 8.28 -16.41
CA PHE A 325 -5.22 9.21 -15.29
C PHE A 325 -6.48 10.09 -15.22
N ILE A 326 -6.96 10.33 -14.00
CA ILE A 326 -8.20 11.06 -13.74
C ILE A 326 -7.89 12.38 -13.05
N ILE A 327 -7.27 12.33 -11.86
CA ILE A 327 -6.97 13.53 -11.09
C ILE A 327 -5.90 13.20 -10.05
N GLU A 328 -5.06 14.17 -9.74
CA GLU A 328 -4.13 14.08 -8.60
C GLU A 328 -4.86 14.40 -7.29
N TYR A 329 -4.58 13.65 -6.23
CA TYR A 329 -4.96 14.03 -4.87
C TYR A 329 -3.99 15.07 -4.31
N VAL A 330 -4.43 16.33 -4.20
CA VAL A 330 -3.61 17.44 -3.72
C VAL A 330 -4.19 18.10 -2.47
N GLY A 331 -3.30 18.62 -1.62
CA GLY A 331 -3.65 19.33 -0.40
C GLY A 331 -2.44 19.87 0.34
N ASP A 332 -2.60 20.19 1.62
CA ASP A 332 -1.46 20.48 2.49
C ASP A 332 -0.66 19.20 2.75
N LEU A 333 0.64 19.21 2.49
CA LEU A 333 1.53 18.09 2.76
C LEU A 333 2.09 18.21 4.19
N LEU A 334 1.66 17.31 5.06
CA LEU A 334 1.91 17.30 6.49
C LEU A 334 2.98 16.29 6.89
N ASP A 335 3.69 16.61 7.97
CA ASP A 335 4.42 15.64 8.78
C ASP A 335 3.51 15.07 9.88
N GLY A 336 4.05 14.16 10.70
CA GLY A 336 3.29 13.53 11.76
C GLY A 336 2.87 14.47 12.88
N GLU A 337 3.63 15.54 13.15
CA GLU A 337 3.33 16.51 14.20
C GLU A 337 2.12 17.36 13.81
N GLU A 338 2.15 17.94 12.60
CA GLU A 338 1.05 18.74 12.08
C GLU A 338 -0.20 17.89 11.85
N PHE A 339 -0.04 16.64 11.38
CA PHE A 339 -1.16 15.68 11.28
C PHE A 339 -1.85 15.45 12.63
N ASN A 340 -1.10 15.15 13.70
CA ASN A 340 -1.67 14.93 15.03
C ASN A 340 -2.38 16.18 15.56
N LYS A 341 -1.80 17.36 15.31
CA LYS A 341 -2.42 18.65 15.68
C LYS A 341 -3.77 18.85 14.97
N ARG A 342 -3.83 18.63 13.66
CA ARG A 342 -5.08 18.75 12.88
C ARG A 342 -6.11 17.69 13.27
N MET A 343 -5.69 16.45 13.48
CA MET A 343 -6.57 15.37 13.96
C MET A 343 -7.19 15.71 15.32
N ASN A 344 -6.41 16.23 16.27
CA ASN A 344 -6.92 16.65 17.58
C ASN A 344 -7.98 17.76 17.47
N ILE A 345 -7.83 18.69 16.52
CA ILE A 345 -8.83 19.74 16.26
C ILE A 345 -10.11 19.13 15.71
N LEU A 346 -10.03 18.19 14.77
CA LEU A 346 -11.20 17.51 14.19
C LEU A 346 -11.98 16.72 15.24
N ILE A 347 -11.28 15.97 16.09
CA ILE A 347 -11.88 15.22 17.22
C ILE A 347 -12.61 16.19 18.16
N LYS A 348 -11.96 17.30 18.56
CA LYS A 348 -12.57 18.33 19.42
C LYS A 348 -13.82 18.96 18.79
N LYS A 349 -13.80 19.18 17.48
CA LYS A 349 -14.93 19.75 16.72
C LYS A 349 -16.02 18.74 16.39
N ARG A 350 -15.84 17.45 16.70
CA ARG A 350 -16.74 16.35 16.29
C ARG A 350 -17.05 16.38 14.78
N ASN A 351 -16.04 16.74 13.98
CA ASN A 351 -16.19 16.73 12.53
C ASN A 351 -15.87 15.33 12.01
N GLU A 352 -16.86 14.69 11.41
CA GLU A 352 -16.76 13.32 10.89
C GLU A 352 -16.13 13.28 9.48
N ASN A 353 -16.09 14.42 8.78
CA ASN A 353 -15.48 14.52 7.44
C ASN A 353 -14.00 14.89 7.55
N HIS A 354 -13.11 13.96 7.19
CA HIS A 354 -11.68 14.20 7.11
C HIS A 354 -11.11 13.82 5.74
N TYR A 355 -10.09 14.57 5.32
CA TYR A 355 -9.53 14.53 3.96
C TYR A 355 -8.05 14.15 3.96
N PHE A 356 -7.65 13.35 4.95
CA PHE A 356 -6.27 12.86 5.08
C PHE A 356 -6.00 11.67 4.16
N PHE A 357 -4.93 11.77 3.38
CA PHE A 357 -4.42 10.69 2.54
C PHE A 357 -2.98 10.38 2.91
N HIS A 358 -2.72 9.16 3.39
CA HIS A 358 -1.38 8.74 3.80
C HIS A 358 -0.52 8.34 2.59
N ILE A 359 0.46 9.16 2.23
CA ILE A 359 1.48 8.80 1.24
C ILE A 359 2.41 7.74 1.84
N ASN A 360 2.85 7.93 3.08
CA ASN A 360 3.62 6.98 3.87
C ASN A 360 3.52 7.34 5.36
N ASN A 361 4.32 6.70 6.23
CA ASN A 361 4.26 6.92 7.68
C ASN A 361 4.69 8.32 8.13
N SER A 362 5.34 9.11 7.27
CA SER A 362 5.87 10.45 7.59
C SER A 362 5.35 11.57 6.70
N ARG A 363 4.46 11.25 5.75
CA ARG A 363 3.88 12.19 4.78
C ARG A 363 2.41 11.91 4.57
N ILE A 364 1.59 12.92 4.85
CA ILE A 364 0.13 12.88 4.74
C ILE A 364 -0.31 14.08 3.91
N ILE A 365 -1.26 13.90 3.00
CA ILE A 365 -1.91 15.01 2.29
C ILE A 365 -3.23 15.29 3.00
N ASP A 366 -3.48 16.54 3.38
CA ASP A 366 -4.76 17.01 3.90
C ASP A 366 -5.45 17.93 2.89
N ALA A 367 -6.49 17.43 2.24
CA ALA A 367 -7.29 18.19 1.26
C ALA A 367 -8.47 18.97 1.90
N GLY A 368 -8.45 19.15 3.23
CA GLY A 368 -9.53 19.76 3.98
C GLY A 368 -9.74 21.23 3.64
N SER A 369 -8.74 22.06 3.94
CA SER A 369 -8.76 23.51 3.75
C SER A 369 -8.28 23.95 2.37
N LYS A 370 -7.34 23.22 1.78
CA LYS A 370 -6.79 23.46 0.44
C LYS A 370 -6.76 22.16 -0.33
N GLY A 371 -7.12 22.17 -1.61
CA GLY A 371 -7.12 20.95 -2.43
C GLY A 371 -7.64 21.18 -3.82
N ASN A 372 -8.03 20.11 -4.52
CA ASN A 372 -8.78 20.20 -5.78
C ASN A 372 -10.05 19.34 -5.69
N PHE A 373 -10.71 19.07 -6.82
CA PHE A 373 -11.94 18.29 -6.85
C PHE A 373 -11.79 16.82 -6.40
N SER A 374 -10.58 16.27 -6.31
CA SER A 374 -10.35 14.90 -5.82
C SER A 374 -10.87 14.68 -4.41
N ARG A 375 -10.96 15.74 -3.59
CA ARG A 375 -11.49 15.70 -2.21
C ARG A 375 -12.96 15.26 -2.13
N PHE A 376 -13.69 15.31 -3.25
CA PHE A 376 -15.09 14.90 -3.36
C PHE A 376 -15.25 13.45 -3.83
N MET A 377 -14.17 12.73 -4.15
CA MET A 377 -14.28 11.32 -4.55
C MET A 377 -14.66 10.48 -3.34
N ASN A 378 -15.83 9.83 -3.41
CA ASN A 378 -16.36 9.02 -2.33
C ASN A 378 -15.76 7.62 -2.28
N HIS A 379 -15.98 6.95 -1.14
CA HIS A 379 -15.69 5.54 -0.99
C HIS A 379 -16.67 4.63 -1.76
N SER A 380 -16.15 3.58 -2.38
CA SER A 380 -16.92 2.37 -2.74
C SER A 380 -16.16 1.08 -2.44
N CYS A 381 -16.89 0.03 -2.07
CA CYS A 381 -16.37 -1.34 -1.96
C CYS A 381 -16.19 -2.01 -3.33
N GLU A 382 -16.92 -1.55 -4.35
CA GLU A 382 -16.76 -1.92 -5.76
C GLU A 382 -16.44 -0.63 -6.53
N PRO A 383 -15.19 -0.12 -6.42
CA PRO A 383 -14.81 1.15 -7.01
C PRO A 383 -14.57 1.04 -8.52
N ASN A 384 -14.65 2.19 -9.21
CA ASN A 384 -14.23 2.33 -10.61
C ASN A 384 -12.87 3.04 -10.75
N CYS A 385 -12.33 3.59 -9.66
CA CYS A 385 -11.03 4.23 -9.61
C CYS A 385 -10.10 3.56 -8.58
N GLU A 386 -8.80 3.61 -8.83
CA GLU A 386 -7.76 3.22 -7.88
C GLU A 386 -6.70 4.33 -7.76
N SER A 387 -6.13 4.48 -6.56
CA SER A 387 -5.05 5.44 -6.31
C SER A 387 -3.69 4.78 -6.48
N TYR A 388 -2.79 5.37 -7.27
CA TYR A 388 -1.40 4.97 -7.38
C TYR A 388 -0.45 6.07 -6.90
N LYS A 389 0.68 5.64 -6.33
CA LYS A 389 1.77 6.53 -5.93
C LYS A 389 2.78 6.60 -7.06
N TRP A 390 3.04 7.81 -7.53
CA TRP A 390 3.99 8.10 -8.60
C TRP A 390 5.15 8.93 -8.08
N ILE A 391 6.33 8.74 -8.65
CA ILE A 391 7.47 9.63 -8.44
C ILE A 391 7.47 10.67 -9.57
N VAL A 392 7.31 11.93 -9.20
CA VAL A 392 7.26 13.08 -10.10
C VAL A 392 8.26 14.10 -9.60
N ASN A 393 9.29 14.40 -10.39
CA ASN A 393 10.39 15.26 -9.98
C ASN A 393 11.01 14.87 -8.63
N GLY A 394 11.18 13.55 -8.43
CA GLY A 394 11.70 12.97 -7.19
C GLY A 394 10.72 12.97 -6.01
N GLU A 395 9.54 13.60 -6.12
CA GLU A 395 8.52 13.60 -5.08
C GLU A 395 7.50 12.49 -5.28
N THR A 396 7.05 11.87 -4.18
CA THR A 396 5.92 10.94 -4.24
C THR A 396 4.61 11.70 -4.30
N ARG A 397 3.85 11.51 -5.37
CA ARG A 397 2.54 12.09 -5.63
C ARG A 397 1.48 11.00 -5.71
N VAL A 398 0.21 11.36 -5.52
CA VAL A 398 -0.91 10.40 -5.51
C VAL A 398 -1.88 10.75 -6.63
N GLY A 399 -2.04 9.85 -7.60
CA GLY A 399 -2.98 10.01 -8.71
C GLY A 399 -4.07 8.96 -8.68
N PHE A 400 -5.27 9.30 -9.15
CA PHE A 400 -6.34 8.35 -9.41
C PHE A 400 -6.37 7.93 -10.86
N PHE A 401 -6.62 6.64 -11.09
CA PHE A 401 -6.65 6.01 -12.40
C PHE A 401 -7.89 5.14 -12.53
N ALA A 402 -8.42 5.04 -13.75
CA ALA A 402 -9.60 4.22 -14.03
C ALA A 402 -9.29 2.72 -14.00
N LEU A 403 -10.10 1.92 -13.30
CA LEU A 403 -9.96 0.45 -13.25
C LEU A 403 -10.52 -0.25 -14.49
N HIS A 404 -11.51 0.37 -15.12
CA HIS A 404 -12.18 -0.06 -16.34
C HIS A 404 -12.70 1.19 -17.08
N ASP A 405 -13.30 1.02 -18.26
CA ASP A 405 -13.96 2.12 -18.95
C ASP A 405 -15.10 2.68 -18.06
N ILE A 406 -15.19 4.01 -17.98
CA ILE A 406 -16.17 4.75 -17.17
C ILE A 406 -16.97 5.66 -18.10
N ALA A 407 -18.30 5.55 -18.06
CA ALA A 407 -19.18 6.37 -18.88
C ALA A 407 -19.29 7.81 -18.33
N ALA A 408 -19.55 8.77 -19.22
CA ALA A 408 -19.88 10.14 -18.84
C ALA A 408 -21.08 10.17 -17.88
N GLY A 409 -21.03 11.06 -16.88
CA GLY A 409 -22.02 11.17 -15.82
C GLY A 409 -21.83 10.21 -14.65
N SER A 410 -20.93 9.22 -14.75
CA SER A 410 -20.67 8.28 -13.66
C SER A 410 -19.99 8.96 -12.48
N GLU A 411 -20.38 8.58 -11.26
CA GLU A 411 -19.64 8.94 -10.04
C GLU A 411 -18.27 8.28 -10.04
N LEU A 412 -17.24 9.06 -9.70
CA LEU A 412 -15.87 8.61 -9.51
C LEU A 412 -15.68 8.23 -8.04
N VAL A 413 -15.49 6.93 -7.80
CA VAL A 413 -15.36 6.35 -6.46
C VAL A 413 -14.12 5.48 -6.36
N PHE A 414 -13.48 5.48 -5.19
CA PHE A 414 -12.33 4.62 -4.93
C PHE A 414 -12.45 3.89 -3.58
N ASN A 415 -11.68 2.83 -3.40
CA ASN A 415 -11.60 2.20 -2.09
C ASN A 415 -10.63 3.01 -1.21
N TYR A 416 -11.14 3.60 -0.13
CA TYR A 416 -10.35 4.41 0.79
C TYR A 416 -9.24 3.61 1.48
N ASN A 417 -9.36 2.27 1.54
CA ASN A 417 -8.39 1.40 2.19
C ASN A 417 -8.02 1.89 3.61
N PHE A 418 -8.99 2.47 4.32
CA PHE A 418 -8.76 3.09 5.61
C PHE A 418 -8.11 2.09 6.56
N GLN A 419 -6.91 2.43 7.06
CA GLN A 419 -6.30 1.69 8.14
C GLN A 419 -7.14 1.92 9.39
N ASN A 420 -7.76 0.87 9.92
CA ASN A 420 -8.53 0.92 11.15
C ASN A 420 -7.66 1.49 12.29
N VAL A 421 -7.92 2.74 12.68
CA VAL A 421 -7.34 3.32 13.89
C VAL A 421 -8.04 2.67 15.08
N LYS A 422 -7.29 1.93 15.91
CA LYS A 422 -7.84 1.29 17.11
C LYS A 422 -8.51 2.35 18.00
N GLY A 423 -9.78 2.13 18.34
CA GLY A 423 -10.55 3.01 19.23
C GLY A 423 -11.49 4.01 18.52
N VAL A 424 -11.50 4.06 17.19
CA VAL A 424 -12.47 4.87 16.42
C VAL A 424 -13.68 4.02 16.05
N THR A 425 -14.88 4.56 16.23
CA THR A 425 -16.14 3.93 15.81
C THR A 425 -16.11 3.66 14.31
N LYS A 426 -16.38 2.42 13.90
CA LYS A 426 -16.43 2.05 12.48
C LYS A 426 -17.49 2.89 11.75
N ILE A 427 -17.09 3.55 10.66
CA ILE A 427 -17.99 4.36 9.85
C ILE A 427 -18.85 3.45 8.96
N PRO A 428 -20.19 3.48 9.05
CA PRO A 428 -21.07 2.69 8.20
C PRO A 428 -20.85 3.01 6.72
N CYS A 429 -20.66 1.98 5.90
CA CYS A 429 -20.48 2.15 4.46
C CYS A 429 -21.84 2.23 3.76
N GLN A 430 -22.00 3.28 2.98
CA GLN A 430 -23.24 3.61 2.26
C GLN A 430 -23.04 3.66 0.73
N CYS A 431 -22.03 2.94 0.22
CA CYS A 431 -21.67 2.98 -1.20
C CYS A 431 -22.70 2.35 -2.15
N GLY A 432 -23.64 1.55 -1.65
CA GLY A 432 -24.65 0.86 -2.47
C GLY A 432 -24.16 -0.35 -3.26
N ALA A 433 -22.87 -0.70 -3.18
CA ALA A 433 -22.30 -1.87 -3.84
C ALA A 433 -22.96 -3.19 -3.37
N ALA A 434 -23.13 -4.15 -4.29
CA ALA A 434 -23.75 -5.44 -3.97
C ALA A 434 -22.91 -6.21 -2.94
N LYS A 435 -21.58 -6.12 -3.07
CA LYS A 435 -20.59 -6.71 -2.14
C LYS A 435 -20.05 -5.69 -1.14
N CYS A 436 -20.91 -4.83 -0.61
CA CYS A 436 -20.52 -3.84 0.40
C CYS A 436 -20.06 -4.50 1.72
N SER A 437 -18.88 -4.09 2.21
CA SER A 437 -18.27 -4.52 3.48
C SER A 437 -19.00 -4.01 4.74
N LYS A 438 -20.08 -3.25 4.56
CA LYS A 438 -20.92 -2.61 5.60
C LYS A 438 -20.24 -1.49 6.40
N PHE A 439 -18.90 -1.48 6.45
CA PHE A 439 -18.12 -0.43 7.08
C PHE A 439 -16.92 -0.06 6.20
N ILE A 440 -16.55 1.21 6.22
CA ILE A 440 -15.40 1.71 5.48
C ILE A 440 -14.11 1.18 6.14
N GLY A 441 -13.19 0.60 5.35
CA GLY A 441 -11.89 0.12 5.84
C GLY A 441 -11.84 -1.31 6.40
N VAL A 442 -12.75 -2.19 5.96
CA VAL A 442 -12.82 -3.61 6.37
C VAL A 442 -12.26 -4.54 5.32
#